data_AF-A0A5E4PRR6-F1
#
_entry.id   AF-A0A5E4PRR6-F1
#
_cell.length_a   1.000
_cell.length_b   1.000
_cell.length_c   1.000
_cell.angle_alpha   90.00
_cell.angle_beta   90.00
_cell.angle_gamma   90.00
#
_symmetry.space_group_name_H-M   'P 1'
#
loop_
_entity.id
_entity.type
_entity.pdbx_description
1 polymer ?
#
loop_
_entity_poly.entity_id
_entity_poly.type
_entity_poly.pdbx_seq_one_letter_code
_entity_poly.pdbx_strand_id
1 'polypeptide(L)'
;MTTSEKALEKNENNINLVNGSTVKLKRELGLFSAVNLILGVMIGSGIFVSPASALKHSGSVAVCLIIWIISGVISLLGALSFAELGTVLGQSGAEYAYFREAFGKMHKFWGPLPSFICAWIYVVILRPAEVAIIVMTFAAYAIQPFTSNLDADYKDLTIKLTSISALFLL
;
A
#
# COMPACT_ATOMS: atom_id res chain seq x y z
N MET A 1 -43.04 37.25 27.39
CA MET A 1 -41.79 36.65 26.90
C MET A 1 -41.39 35.55 27.88
N THR A 2 -41.95 34.37 27.64
CA THR A 2 -42.10 33.27 28.62
C THR A 2 -40.86 32.39 28.66
N THR A 3 -40.57 31.83 29.83
CA THR A 3 -39.40 30.97 30.14
C THR A 3 -39.21 29.77 29.19
N SER A 4 -40.24 29.41 28.43
CA SER A 4 -40.21 28.33 27.43
C SER A 4 -39.50 28.69 26.12
N GLU A 5 -39.50 29.96 25.67
CA GLU A 5 -38.80 30.37 24.43
C GLU A 5 -37.28 30.35 24.62
N LYS A 6 -36.78 30.82 25.77
CA LYS A 6 -35.34 30.79 26.09
C LYS A 6 -34.79 29.37 26.21
N ALA A 7 -35.63 28.39 26.56
CA ALA A 7 -35.23 26.98 26.63
C ALA A 7 -35.09 26.37 25.22
N LEU A 8 -35.94 26.77 24.26
CA LEU A 8 -35.88 26.31 22.88
C LEU A 8 -34.71 26.94 22.11
N GLU A 9 -34.46 28.24 22.26
CA GLU A 9 -33.27 28.88 21.67
C GLU A 9 -31.97 28.30 22.23
N LYS A 10 -31.91 27.99 23.53
CA LYS A 10 -30.73 27.37 24.14
C LYS A 10 -30.52 25.93 23.64
N ASN A 11 -31.59 25.22 23.30
CA ASN A 11 -31.51 23.86 22.77
C ASN A 11 -31.14 23.85 21.27
N GLU A 12 -31.70 24.75 20.47
CA GLU A 12 -31.29 24.95 19.07
C GLU A 12 -29.83 25.37 18.94
N ASN A 13 -29.36 26.28 19.80
CA ASN A 13 -27.94 26.67 19.82
C ASN A 13 -27.03 25.50 20.21
N ASN A 14 -27.44 24.63 21.14
CA ASN A 14 -26.68 23.43 21.50
C ASN A 14 -26.68 22.37 20.37
N ILE A 15 -27.79 22.19 19.66
CA ILE A 15 -27.88 21.26 18.53
C ILE A 15 -27.00 21.71 17.36
N ASN A 16 -26.90 23.03 17.12
CA ASN A 16 -26.02 23.60 16.10
C ASN A 16 -24.52 23.54 16.49
N LEU A 17 -24.18 23.63 17.77
CA LEU A 17 -22.80 23.46 18.26
C LEU A 17 -22.33 22.01 18.17
N VAL A 18 -23.24 21.03 18.36
CA VAL A 18 -22.91 19.59 18.28
C VAL A 18 -22.74 19.13 16.83
N ASN A 19 -23.49 19.67 15.87
CA ASN A 19 -23.37 19.31 14.44
C ASN A 19 -22.20 19.98 13.69
N GLY A 20 -21.52 20.96 14.29
CA GLY A 20 -20.45 21.73 13.64
C GLY A 20 -19.02 21.22 13.87
N SER A 21 -18.82 20.25 14.75
CA SER A 21 -17.48 19.72 15.06
C SER A 21 -17.05 18.66 14.03
N THR A 22 -16.80 19.10 12.80
CA THR A 22 -16.06 18.30 11.83
C THR A 22 -14.71 17.94 12.44
N VAL A 23 -14.55 16.67 12.86
CA VAL A 23 -13.29 16.13 13.38
C VAL A 23 -12.26 16.26 12.26
N LYS A 24 -11.47 17.33 12.31
CA LYS A 24 -10.36 17.57 11.40
C LYS A 24 -9.10 17.01 12.04
N LEU A 25 -8.44 16.09 11.34
CA LEU A 25 -7.14 15.59 11.74
C LEU A 25 -6.17 16.77 11.84
N LYS A 26 -5.52 16.91 13.00
CA LYS A 26 -4.45 17.89 13.19
C LYS A 26 -3.29 17.49 12.25
N ARG A 27 -2.90 18.37 11.32
CA ARG A 27 -1.80 18.11 10.38
C ARG A 27 -0.46 18.22 11.12
N GLU A 28 -0.08 17.16 11.82
CA GLU A 28 1.12 17.08 12.68
C GLU A 28 2.27 16.26 12.07
N LEU A 29 2.16 15.83 10.80
CA LEU A 29 3.26 15.16 10.12
C LEU A 29 4.32 16.17 9.71
N GLY A 30 5.31 16.37 10.58
CA GLY A 30 6.54 17.10 10.25
C GLY A 30 7.41 16.35 9.25
N LEU A 31 8.35 17.05 8.61
CA LEU A 31 9.22 16.48 7.55
C LEU A 31 9.94 15.20 8.00
N PHE A 32 10.56 15.23 9.19
CA PHE A 32 11.30 14.08 9.70
C PHE A 32 10.40 12.87 9.99
N SER A 33 9.20 13.12 10.54
CA SER A 33 8.21 12.07 10.78
C SER A 33 7.72 11.45 9.47
N ALA A 34 7.46 12.28 8.46
CA ALA A 34 7.04 11.83 7.13
C ALA A 34 8.13 11.01 6.42
N VAL A 35 9.40 11.45 6.46
CA VAL A 35 10.52 10.71 5.86
C VAL A 35 10.69 9.34 6.52
N ASN A 36 10.67 9.28 7.85
CA ASN A 36 10.79 8.00 8.55
C ASN A 36 9.61 7.06 8.28
N LEU A 37 8.40 7.60 8.15
CA LEU A 37 7.21 6.83 7.77
C LEU A 37 7.40 6.21 6.38
N ILE A 38 7.86 6.99 5.40
CA ILE A 38 8.11 6.50 4.03
C ILE A 38 9.21 5.44 4.04
N LEU A 39 10.30 5.66 4.77
CA LEU A 39 11.37 4.66 4.91
C LEU A 39 10.86 3.35 5.51
N GLY A 40 9.98 3.42 6.51
CA GLY A 40 9.39 2.24 7.16
C GLY A 40 8.45 1.44 6.25
N VAL A 41 7.73 2.10 5.34
CA VAL A 41 6.83 1.42 4.38
C VAL A 41 7.60 0.90 3.16
N MET A 42 8.70 1.55 2.76
CA MET A 42 9.52 1.15 1.60
C MET A 42 10.47 -0.01 1.92
N ILE A 43 11.06 -0.05 3.11
CA ILE A 43 11.98 -1.12 3.52
C ILE A 43 11.15 -2.30 4.03
N GLY A 44 10.91 -3.28 3.16
CA GLY A 44 10.21 -4.53 3.48
C GLY A 44 11.11 -5.78 3.51
N SER A 45 10.48 -6.95 3.63
CA SER A 45 11.14 -8.27 3.63
C SER A 45 11.79 -8.64 2.28
N GLY A 46 11.48 -7.90 1.20
CA GLY A 46 12.02 -8.16 -0.14
C GLY A 46 13.54 -8.09 -0.23
N ILE A 47 14.22 -7.39 0.67
CA ILE A 47 15.69 -7.30 0.67
C ILE A 47 16.38 -8.65 0.91
N PHE A 48 15.69 -9.60 1.54
CA PHE A 48 16.26 -10.93 1.80
C PHE A 48 16.18 -11.85 0.57
N VAL A 49 15.18 -11.66 -0.29
CA VAL A 49 14.90 -12.53 -1.45
C VAL A 49 15.46 -11.96 -2.75
N SER A 50 15.28 -10.65 -2.97
CA SER A 50 15.57 -10.00 -4.25
C SER A 50 17.05 -10.06 -4.67
N PRO A 51 18.05 -9.86 -3.78
CA PRO A 51 19.46 -9.93 -4.18
C PRO A 51 19.90 -11.34 -4.63
N ALA A 52 19.41 -12.39 -3.97
CA ALA A 52 19.72 -13.77 -4.34
C ALA A 52 19.17 -14.11 -5.73
N SER A 53 17.94 -13.68 -6.00
CA SER A 53 17.33 -13.84 -7.32
C SER A 53 18.04 -13.01 -8.40
N ALA A 54 18.36 -11.73 -8.11
CA ALA A 54 19.06 -10.86 -9.05
C ALA A 54 20.45 -11.38 -9.41
N LEU A 55 21.21 -11.87 -8.42
CA LEU A 55 22.54 -12.45 -8.66
C LEU A 55 22.46 -13.73 -9.50
N LYS A 56 21.47 -14.59 -9.25
CA LYS A 56 21.26 -15.83 -10.02
C LYS A 56 21.01 -15.57 -11.51
N HIS A 57 20.25 -14.52 -11.84
CA HIS A 57 19.97 -14.15 -13.23
C HIS A 57 21.08 -13.31 -13.87
N SER A 58 21.78 -12.50 -13.07
CA SER A 58 22.81 -11.57 -13.55
C SER A 58 24.17 -12.24 -13.76
N GLY A 59 24.47 -13.36 -13.09
CA GLY A 59 25.73 -14.12 -13.21
C GLY A 59 26.99 -13.44 -12.64
N SER A 60 26.98 -12.12 -12.48
CA SER A 60 28.09 -11.33 -11.94
C SER A 60 27.59 -10.30 -10.91
N VAL A 61 28.37 -10.11 -9.85
CA VAL A 61 28.07 -9.16 -8.76
C VAL A 61 28.03 -7.72 -9.27
N ALA A 62 28.92 -7.35 -10.19
CA ALA A 62 28.97 -5.98 -10.72
C ALA A 62 27.70 -5.62 -11.50
N VAL A 63 27.19 -6.56 -12.31
CA VAL A 63 25.96 -6.35 -13.09
C VAL A 63 24.74 -6.32 -12.17
N CYS A 64 24.72 -7.14 -11.11
CA CYS A 64 23.67 -7.09 -10.09
C CYS A 64 23.58 -5.71 -9.39
N LEU A 65 24.73 -5.12 -9.04
CA LEU A 65 24.77 -3.79 -8.42
C LEU A 65 24.30 -2.68 -9.39
N ILE A 66 24.66 -2.78 -10.67
CA ILE A 66 24.19 -1.83 -11.70
C ILE A 66 22.66 -1.90 -11.84
N ILE A 67 22.09 -3.11 -11.89
CA ILE A 67 20.63 -3.31 -11.97
C ILE A 67 19.92 -2.68 -10.76
N TRP A 68 20.50 -2.84 -9.57
CA TRP A 68 19.98 -2.23 -8.34
C TRP A 68 19.99 -0.70 -8.37
N ILE A 69 21.06 -0.10 -8.90
CA ILE A 69 21.13 1.36 -9.05
C ILE A 69 20.09 1.84 -10.06
N ILE A 70 19.97 1.15 -11.20
CA ILE A 70 19.00 1.49 -12.25
C ILE A 70 17.57 1.39 -11.73
N SER A 71 17.22 0.33 -10.99
CA SER A 71 15.88 0.19 -10.40
C SER A 71 15.58 1.28 -9.38
N GLY A 72 16.57 1.68 -8.58
CA GLY A 72 16.47 2.82 -7.66
C GLY A 72 16.19 4.14 -8.37
N VAL A 73 16.89 4.43 -9.48
CA VAL A 73 16.67 5.64 -10.29
C VAL A 73 15.28 5.64 -10.92
N ILE A 74 14.84 4.51 -11.48
CA ILE A 74 13.49 4.40 -12.07
C ILE A 74 12.42 4.61 -11.00
N SER A 75 12.60 4.03 -9.81
CA SER A 75 11.67 4.20 -8.68
C SER A 75 11.60 5.66 -8.22
N LEU A 76 12.74 6.36 -8.16
CA LEU A 76 12.80 7.78 -7.79
C LEU A 76 12.03 8.66 -8.79
N LEU A 77 12.19 8.42 -10.10
CA LEU A 77 11.46 9.15 -11.14
C LEU A 77 9.95 8.91 -11.07
N GLY A 78 9.54 7.67 -10.79
CA GLY A 78 8.14 7.33 -10.52
C GLY A 78 7.59 8.07 -9.30
N ALA A 79 8.33 8.06 -8.19
CA ALA A 79 7.94 8.74 -6.96
C ALA A 79 7.79 10.26 -7.13
N LEU A 80 8.70 10.91 -7.87
CA LEU A 80 8.57 12.34 -8.21
C LEU A 80 7.29 12.61 -9.02
N SER A 81 7.00 11.77 -10.02
CA SER A 81 5.80 11.91 -10.85
C SER A 81 4.52 11.77 -10.01
N PHE A 82 4.49 10.82 -9.08
CA PHE A 82 3.38 10.65 -8.15
C PHE A 82 3.28 11.78 -7.10
N ALA A 83 4.42 12.38 -6.71
CA ALA A 83 4.43 13.53 -5.81
C ALA A 83 3.80 14.77 -6.47
N GLU A 84 4.15 15.07 -7.73
CA GLU A 84 3.51 16.13 -8.51
C GLU A 84 2.01 15.89 -8.68
N LEU A 85 1.62 14.65 -8.96
CA LEU A 85 0.21 14.31 -9.12
C LEU A 85 -0.57 14.46 -7.80
N GLY A 86 0.06 14.11 -6.67
CA GLY A 86 -0.52 14.24 -5.34
C GLY A 86 -0.64 15.68 -4.83
N THR A 87 0.19 16.61 -5.30
CA THR A 87 0.05 18.05 -4.99
C THR A 87 -1.03 18.72 -5.85
N VAL A 88 -1.19 18.28 -7.11
CA VAL A 88 -2.25 18.78 -8.01
C VAL A 88 -3.63 18.28 -7.59
N LEU A 89 -3.75 17.02 -7.18
CA LEU A 89 -5.01 16.37 -6.81
C LEU A 89 -5.10 16.18 -5.30
N GLY A 90 -5.63 17.19 -4.59
CA GLY A 90 -5.86 17.15 -3.14
C GLY A 90 -7.03 16.27 -2.68
N GLN A 91 -7.44 15.27 -3.46
CA GLN A 91 -8.54 14.36 -3.14
C GLN A 91 -8.02 13.07 -2.47
N SER A 92 -8.74 12.58 -1.47
CA SER A 92 -8.44 11.29 -0.84
C SER A 92 -8.76 10.14 -1.81
N GLY A 93 -7.79 9.24 -2.04
CA GLY A 93 -8.00 8.05 -2.89
C GLY A 93 -6.78 7.60 -3.71
N ALA A 94 -5.65 8.31 -3.62
CA ALA A 94 -4.40 7.99 -4.32
C ALA A 94 -4.66 7.70 -5.81
N GLU A 95 -4.19 6.55 -6.31
CA GLU A 95 -4.30 6.12 -7.71
C GLU A 95 -5.75 6.16 -8.23
N TYR A 96 -6.73 5.72 -7.42
CA TYR A 96 -8.14 5.72 -7.84
C TYR A 96 -8.65 7.14 -8.11
N ALA A 97 -8.30 8.10 -7.25
CA ALA A 97 -8.69 9.49 -7.41
C ALA A 97 -8.06 10.10 -8.68
N TYR A 98 -6.82 9.74 -8.99
CA TYR A 98 -6.13 10.19 -10.21
C TYR A 98 -6.82 9.70 -11.48
N PHE A 99 -7.15 8.41 -11.56
CA PHE A 99 -7.87 7.85 -12.70
C PHE A 99 -9.29 8.42 -12.81
N ARG A 100 -9.96 8.66 -11.68
CA ARG A 100 -11.31 9.23 -11.66
C ARG A 100 -11.33 10.66 -12.19
N GLU A 101 -10.37 11.51 -11.82
CA GLU A 101 -10.31 12.89 -12.31
C GLU A 101 -9.88 12.94 -13.80
N ALA A 102 -8.89 12.12 -14.19
CA ALA A 102 -8.37 12.08 -15.56
C ALA A 102 -9.41 11.60 -16.58
N PHE A 103 -10.10 10.48 -16.30
CA PHE A 103 -11.04 9.86 -17.23
C PHE A 103 -12.50 10.25 -17.00
N GLY A 104 -12.86 10.71 -15.80
CA GLY A 104 -14.24 11.08 -15.45
C GLY A 104 -14.82 12.20 -16.31
N LYS A 105 -13.98 13.14 -16.79
CA LYS A 105 -14.39 14.25 -17.67
C LYS A 105 -14.46 13.88 -19.15
N MET A 106 -13.92 12.72 -19.55
CA MET A 106 -13.80 12.34 -20.96
C MET A 106 -15.11 11.80 -21.55
N HIS A 107 -15.91 11.06 -20.78
CA HIS A 107 -17.19 10.50 -21.25
C HIS A 107 -18.19 10.28 -20.10
N LYS A 108 -19.44 10.78 -20.23
CA LYS A 108 -20.46 10.74 -19.16
C LYS A 108 -20.81 9.33 -18.65
N PHE A 109 -20.75 8.32 -19.52
CA PHE A 109 -21.09 6.94 -19.18
C PHE A 109 -19.87 6.01 -19.01
N TRP A 110 -18.77 6.26 -19.74
CA TRP A 110 -17.59 5.38 -19.75
C TRP A 110 -16.40 5.96 -18.98
N GLY A 111 -16.43 7.25 -18.64
CA GLY A 111 -15.38 7.92 -17.90
C GLY A 111 -15.01 7.31 -16.54
N PRO A 112 -15.97 6.83 -15.71
CA PRO A 112 -15.62 6.21 -14.43
C PRO A 112 -15.20 4.74 -14.53
N LEU A 113 -15.41 4.08 -15.68
CA LEU A 113 -15.15 2.65 -15.86
C LEU A 113 -13.66 2.28 -15.72
N PRO A 114 -12.69 3.04 -16.28
CA PRO A 114 -11.26 2.81 -16.04
C PRO A 114 -10.89 2.88 -14.54
N SER A 115 -11.42 3.85 -13.80
CA SER A 115 -11.14 3.98 -12.36
C SER A 115 -11.65 2.78 -11.56
N PHE A 116 -12.81 2.23 -11.94
CA PHE A 116 -13.36 1.02 -11.33
C PHE A 116 -12.51 -0.21 -11.65
N ILE A 117 -12.07 -0.37 -12.91
CA ILE A 117 -11.21 -1.49 -13.31
C ILE A 117 -9.88 -1.45 -12.56
N CYS A 118 -9.26 -0.26 -12.43
CA CYS A 118 -8.04 -0.11 -11.63
C CYS A 118 -8.27 -0.54 -10.18
N ALA A 119 -9.34 -0.07 -9.54
CA ALA A 119 -9.66 -0.49 -8.18
C ALA A 119 -9.94 -1.99 -8.07
N TRP A 120 -10.63 -2.57 -9.05
CA TRP A 120 -10.92 -4.01 -9.11
C TRP A 120 -9.65 -4.84 -9.22
N ILE A 121 -8.75 -4.52 -10.16
CA ILE A 121 -7.46 -5.19 -10.32
C ILE A 121 -6.64 -5.07 -9.05
N TYR A 122 -6.62 -3.87 -8.45
CA TYR A 122 -5.89 -3.62 -7.22
C TYR A 122 -6.37 -4.52 -6.07
N VAL A 123 -7.69 -4.58 -5.86
CA VAL A 123 -8.28 -5.35 -4.75
C VAL A 123 -8.25 -6.86 -4.99
N VAL A 124 -8.53 -7.30 -6.21
CA VAL A 124 -8.69 -8.74 -6.53
C VAL A 124 -7.37 -9.42 -6.86
N ILE A 125 -6.42 -8.71 -7.46
CA ILE A 125 -5.18 -9.30 -7.98
C ILE A 125 -3.98 -8.81 -7.17
N LEU A 126 -3.80 -7.49 -7.07
CA LEU A 126 -2.58 -6.93 -6.51
C LEU A 126 -2.45 -7.20 -5.00
N ARG A 127 -3.48 -6.87 -4.21
CA ARG A 127 -3.45 -7.04 -2.75
C ARG A 127 -3.28 -8.49 -2.29
N PRO A 128 -4.01 -9.48 -2.84
CA PRO A 128 -3.78 -10.88 -2.48
C PRO A 128 -2.40 -11.38 -2.90
N ALA A 129 -1.89 -10.95 -4.06
CA ALA A 129 -0.55 -11.33 -4.52
C ALA A 129 0.56 -10.81 -3.59
N GLU A 130 0.45 -9.57 -3.10
CA GLU A 130 1.37 -9.00 -2.12
C GLU A 130 1.45 -9.86 -0.85
N VAL A 131 0.30 -10.19 -0.26
CA VAL A 131 0.22 -11.03 0.94
C VAL A 131 0.76 -12.44 0.66
N ALA A 132 0.43 -13.02 -0.48
CA ALA A 132 0.92 -14.35 -0.87
C ALA A 132 2.44 -14.41 -0.97
N ILE A 133 3.08 -13.40 -1.57
CA ILE A 133 4.55 -13.35 -1.68
C ILE A 133 5.20 -13.23 -0.30
N ILE A 134 4.64 -12.37 0.58
CA ILE A 134 5.17 -12.19 1.94
C ILE A 134 5.06 -13.49 2.73
N VAL A 135 3.91 -14.16 2.69
CA VAL A 135 3.69 -15.42 3.41
C VAL A 135 4.59 -16.54 2.87
N MET A 136 4.72 -16.66 1.55
CA MET A 136 5.60 -17.64 0.92
C MET A 136 7.06 -17.43 1.32
N THR A 137 7.49 -16.17 1.34
CA THR A 137 8.84 -15.78 1.78
C THR A 137 9.06 -16.13 3.25
N PHE A 138 8.10 -15.77 4.12
CA PHE A 138 8.16 -16.08 5.54
C PHE A 138 8.26 -17.59 5.80
N ALA A 139 7.41 -18.38 5.14
CA ALA A 139 7.43 -19.84 5.25
C ALA A 139 8.78 -20.43 4.81
N ALA A 140 9.34 -19.95 3.69
CA ALA A 140 10.62 -20.41 3.19
C ALA A 140 11.76 -20.19 4.20
N TYR A 141 11.79 -19.01 4.85
CA TYR A 141 12.81 -18.71 5.88
C TYR A 141 12.55 -19.41 7.22
N ALA A 142 11.30 -19.53 7.66
CA ALA A 142 10.95 -20.15 8.93
C ALA A 142 11.33 -21.64 9.00
N ILE A 143 11.27 -22.33 7.86
CA ILE A 143 11.45 -23.79 7.77
C ILE A 143 12.86 -24.17 7.31
N GLN A 144 13.63 -23.22 6.81
CA GLN A 144 15.02 -23.41 6.42
C GLN A 144 15.88 -24.14 7.47
N PRO A 145 15.80 -23.87 8.79
CA PRO A 145 16.58 -24.62 9.79
C PRO A 145 16.16 -26.10 9.90
N PHE A 146 14.85 -26.38 9.82
CA PHE A 146 14.30 -27.72 10.01
C PHE A 146 14.40 -28.62 8.77
N THR A 147 14.55 -28.03 7.58
CA THR A 147 14.64 -28.76 6.29
C THR A 147 16.05 -28.89 5.75
N SER A 148 17.07 -28.57 6.56
CA SER A 148 18.48 -28.71 6.19
C SER A 148 18.90 -30.14 5.81
N ASN A 149 18.21 -31.16 6.31
CA ASN A 149 18.48 -32.58 6.07
C ASN A 149 17.42 -33.29 5.21
N LEU A 150 16.44 -32.57 4.64
CA LEU A 150 15.39 -33.16 3.80
C LEU A 150 15.74 -33.09 2.32
N ASP A 151 15.30 -34.09 1.57
CA ASP A 151 15.46 -34.16 0.11
C ASP A 151 14.72 -33.01 -0.59
N ALA A 152 15.21 -32.61 -1.77
CA ALA A 152 14.77 -31.39 -2.46
C ALA A 152 13.27 -31.38 -2.79
N ASP A 153 12.69 -32.54 -3.12
CA ASP A 153 11.26 -32.68 -3.45
C ASP A 153 10.34 -32.44 -2.25
N TYR A 154 10.74 -32.87 -1.04
CA TYR A 154 9.94 -32.67 0.17
C TYR A 154 10.02 -31.23 0.69
N LYS A 155 11.10 -30.51 0.36
CA LYS A 155 11.31 -29.13 0.78
C LYS A 155 10.31 -28.18 0.13
N ASP A 156 10.06 -28.30 -1.18
CA ASP A 156 9.08 -27.48 -1.89
C ASP A 156 7.65 -27.76 -1.40
N LEU A 157 7.33 -29.04 -1.18
CA LEU A 157 6.04 -29.45 -0.64
C LEU A 157 5.80 -28.89 0.78
N THR A 158 6.82 -28.94 1.64
CA THR A 158 6.72 -28.43 3.01
C THR A 158 6.53 -26.91 3.02
N ILE A 159 7.29 -26.17 2.21
CA ILE A 159 7.14 -24.71 2.08
C ILE A 159 5.73 -24.34 1.61
N LYS A 160 5.18 -25.07 0.63
CA LYS A 160 3.82 -24.84 0.13
C LYS A 160 2.75 -25.11 1.21
N LEU A 161 2.85 -26.24 1.91
CA LEU A 161 1.89 -26.61 2.96
C LEU A 161 1.88 -25.61 4.12
N THR A 162 3.05 -25.16 4.57
CA THR A 162 3.14 -24.16 5.63
C THR A 162 2.71 -22.77 5.17
N SER A 163 2.95 -22.42 3.91
CA SER A 163 2.44 -21.17 3.34
C SER A 163 0.91 -21.16 3.33
N ILE A 164 0.28 -22.30 2.98
CA ILE A 164 -1.18 -22.47 3.01
C ILE A 164 -1.70 -22.40 4.45
N SER A 165 -1.02 -23.07 5.40
CA SER A 165 -1.40 -22.99 6.82
C SER A 165 -1.25 -21.58 7.40
N ALA A 166 -0.22 -20.84 7.00
CA ALA A 166 0.01 -19.47 7.43
C ALA A 166 -1.01 -18.50 6.80
N LEU A 167 -1.39 -18.72 5.53
CA LEU A 167 -2.49 -17.99 4.89
C LEU A 167 -3.84 -18.25 5.57
N PHE A 168 -4.08 -19.47 6.06
CA PHE A 168 -5.32 -19.80 6.77
C PHE A 168 -5.43 -19.15 8.16
N LEU A 169 -4.29 -18.79 8.77
CA LEU A 169 -4.24 -18.13 10.08
C LEU A 169 -4.38 -16.61 10.02
N LEU A 170 -4.35 -16.02 8.81
CA LEU A 170 -4.32 -14.58 8.54
C LEU A 170 -5.71 -14.10 8.07
#